data_AF-A0A815W1B4-F1
#
_entry.id   AF-A0A815W1B4-F1
#
_cell.length_a   1.000
_cell.length_b   1.000
_cell.length_c   1.000
_cell.angle_alpha   90.00
_cell.angle_beta   90.00
_cell.angle_gamma   90.00
#
_symmetry.space_group_name_H-M   'P 1'
#
loop_
_entity.id
_entity.type
_entity.pdbx_description
1 polymer ?
#
loop_
_entity_poly.entity_id
_entity_poly.type
_entity_poly.pdbx_seq_one_letter_code
_entity_poly.pdbx_strand_id
1 'polypeptide(L)'
;MKWFLNVDRRTAGVLFGLILIQIILYIKYKISSDKLDNQGHLHLLSDKNYYSVLTPCVEPNCFIKCLAFYNSNNSILTVEQKQHMIIDLGQDKIINSFINDYPKPKICDDDIEFYPISFGFIEDHLYSTIRRIIPGYSSFNETCLPIKLIDFSSLIPGKRHTYVFDFGNELDYRRLYRSAYFAVTMKKAGWDCNRHYEIISSGTIPFFDSLENSDEFTMKHLPKKLLLEAREMKGINRKTLTIDHSQFNSSHYYLLLHRLLYYAKHRLTTTKLVEYMLNIINFKNFSLPILFISHNEADYQKDLMLHGFTLIFKQNLHVYEPPQFMYEYPDYKQWTKKETKNFYKIPLYGMGYSYALTLSKYQNLYKRDIEKLNESIVKKNIKYKEYSLVIFGSILRRNSLLSFVSQYYSRSEIILIDGEDEGRNKQRRKYAQLGTYFLREISNDCNKIT
;
A
#
# COMPACT_ATOMS: atom_id res chain seq x y z
N MET A 1 -39.80 -30.22 -26.47
CA MET A 1 -38.56 -30.28 -27.28
C MET A 1 -38.52 -29.02 -28.16
N LYS A 2 -37.38 -28.29 -28.15
CA LYS A 2 -37.07 -27.07 -28.92
C LYS A 2 -37.62 -25.73 -28.37
N TRP A 3 -36.91 -25.21 -27.37
CA TRP A 3 -36.70 -23.78 -27.16
C TRP A 3 -35.20 -23.54 -27.37
N PHE A 4 -34.78 -22.94 -28.49
CA PHE A 4 -33.44 -22.38 -28.63
C PHE A 4 -33.38 -21.45 -29.85
N LEU A 5 -32.57 -20.39 -29.68
CA LEU A 5 -31.97 -19.49 -30.67
C LEU A 5 -32.80 -18.26 -31.10
N ASN A 6 -32.59 -17.18 -30.34
CA ASN A 6 -32.37 -15.86 -30.94
C ASN A 6 -31.23 -15.18 -30.17
N VAL A 7 -29.99 -15.41 -30.61
CA VAL A 7 -28.82 -14.63 -30.20
C VAL A 7 -28.59 -13.58 -31.29
N ASP A 8 -28.66 -12.32 -30.86
CA ASP A 8 -28.48 -11.13 -31.68
C ASP A 8 -27.10 -11.13 -32.39
N ARG A 9 -27.09 -10.90 -33.71
CA ARG A 9 -25.86 -10.92 -34.53
C ARG A 9 -24.84 -9.87 -34.09
N ARG A 10 -25.25 -8.83 -33.35
CA ARG A 10 -24.34 -7.80 -32.81
C ARG A 10 -23.54 -8.26 -31.59
N THR A 11 -24.12 -9.08 -30.72
CA THR A 11 -23.40 -9.62 -29.54
C THR A 11 -22.42 -10.72 -29.93
N ALA A 12 -22.74 -11.52 -30.95
CA ALA A 12 -21.81 -12.50 -31.52
C ALA A 12 -20.55 -11.84 -32.12
N GLY A 13 -20.69 -10.69 -32.79
CA GLY A 13 -19.56 -9.95 -33.36
C GLY A 13 -18.61 -9.34 -32.32
N VAL A 14 -19.14 -8.85 -31.20
CA VAL A 14 -18.32 -8.32 -30.08
C VAL A 14 -17.61 -9.47 -29.35
N LEU A 15 -18.28 -10.59 -29.15
CA LEU A 15 -17.67 -11.78 -28.52
C LEU A 15 -16.55 -12.35 -29.41
N PHE A 16 -16.78 -12.44 -30.72
CA PHE A 16 -15.75 -12.85 -31.69
C PHE A 16 -14.57 -11.88 -31.71
N GLY A 17 -14.81 -10.56 -31.65
CA GLY A 17 -13.75 -9.56 -31.59
C GLY A 17 -12.87 -9.68 -30.34
N LEU A 18 -13.47 -9.94 -29.17
CA LEU A 18 -12.75 -10.15 -27.92
C LEU A 18 -11.93 -11.45 -27.93
N ILE A 19 -12.49 -12.53 -28.48
CA ILE A 19 -11.79 -13.82 -28.64
C ILE A 19 -10.62 -13.66 -29.63
N LEU A 20 -10.81 -12.93 -30.72
CA LEU A 20 -9.75 -12.69 -31.71
C LEU A 20 -8.60 -11.86 -31.11
N ILE A 21 -8.91 -10.84 -30.29
CA ILE A 21 -7.91 -10.05 -29.56
C ILE A 21 -7.15 -10.93 -28.56
N GLN A 22 -7.84 -11.80 -27.82
CA GLN A 22 -7.19 -12.75 -26.91
C GLN A 22 -6.28 -13.74 -27.65
N ILE A 23 -6.69 -14.25 -28.81
CA ILE A 23 -5.87 -15.14 -29.64
C ILE A 23 -4.65 -14.41 -30.20
N ILE A 24 -4.80 -13.16 -30.66
CA ILE A 24 -3.69 -12.36 -31.17
C ILE A 24 -2.69 -12.02 -30.05
N LEU A 25 -3.17 -11.70 -28.84
CA LEU A 25 -2.33 -11.49 -27.66
C LEU A 25 -1.60 -12.79 -27.26
N TYR A 26 -2.28 -13.93 -27.32
CA TYR A 26 -1.71 -15.25 -27.04
C TYR A 26 -0.63 -15.65 -28.06
N ILE A 27 -0.86 -15.41 -29.35
CA ILE A 27 0.12 -15.69 -30.41
C ILE A 27 1.34 -14.77 -30.28
N LYS A 28 1.14 -13.47 -30.02
CA LYS A 28 2.24 -12.53 -29.74
C LYS A 28 3.04 -12.94 -28.50
N TYR A 29 2.36 -13.42 -27.45
CA TYR A 29 3.00 -13.94 -26.25
C TYR A 29 3.86 -15.17 -26.53
N LYS A 30 3.34 -16.16 -27.28
CA LYS A 30 4.07 -17.39 -27.62
C LYS A 30 5.33 -17.10 -28.46
N ILE A 31 5.22 -16.17 -29.41
CA ILE A 31 6.37 -15.73 -30.23
C ILE A 31 7.41 -14.97 -29.39
N SER A 32 6.99 -14.27 -28.33
CA SER A 32 7.89 -13.56 -27.41
C SER A 32 8.54 -14.48 -26.37
N SER A 33 7.86 -15.55 -25.93
CA SER A 33 8.42 -16.50 -24.97
C SER A 33 9.49 -17.39 -25.58
N ASP A 34 9.36 -17.73 -26.87
CA ASP A 34 10.29 -18.62 -27.58
C ASP A 34 11.66 -17.94 -27.88
N LYS A 35 11.81 -16.65 -27.60
CA LYS A 35 13.09 -15.91 -27.75
C LYS A 35 13.91 -15.78 -26.47
N LEU A 36 13.42 -16.26 -25.33
CA LEU A 36 14.03 -16.01 -24.01
C LEU A 36 14.73 -17.21 -23.37
N ASP A 37 14.84 -18.34 -24.07
CA ASP A 37 15.46 -19.54 -23.49
C ASP A 37 16.81 -19.84 -24.15
N ASN A 38 17.85 -19.18 -23.63
CA ASN A 38 19.23 -19.63 -23.68
C ASN A 38 20.02 -18.88 -22.58
N GLN A 39 19.65 -19.11 -21.32
CA GLN A 39 20.52 -19.08 -20.11
C GLN A 39 19.66 -19.04 -18.84
N GLY A 40 19.58 -20.17 -18.12
CA GLY A 40 19.15 -20.21 -16.71
C GLY A 40 17.89 -21.04 -16.45
N HIS A 41 18.06 -22.22 -15.86
CA HIS A 41 16.98 -23.16 -15.54
C HIS A 41 15.93 -22.58 -14.56
N LEU A 42 14.65 -22.73 -14.92
CA LEU A 42 13.46 -22.33 -14.16
C LEU A 42 13.17 -23.24 -12.95
N HIS A 43 12.78 -22.65 -11.82
CA HIS A 43 12.01 -23.35 -10.78
C HIS A 43 10.74 -22.57 -10.43
N LEU A 44 9.62 -23.30 -10.33
CA LEU A 44 8.29 -22.81 -9.96
C LEU A 44 8.17 -22.72 -8.44
N LEU A 45 7.72 -21.58 -7.92
CA LEU A 45 7.30 -21.43 -6.53
C LEU A 45 5.77 -21.21 -6.51
N SER A 46 5.05 -22.13 -5.87
CA SER A 46 3.64 -21.93 -5.51
C SER A 46 3.58 -21.60 -4.02
N ASP A 47 3.22 -20.36 -3.68
CA ASP A 47 3.10 -19.93 -2.28
C ASP A 47 1.62 -20.01 -1.83
N LYS A 48 1.38 -20.67 -0.69
CA LYS A 48 0.05 -21.14 -0.26
C LYS A 48 -0.65 -20.30 0.81
N ASN A 49 -0.06 -19.22 1.33
CA ASN A 49 -0.51 -18.69 2.63
C ASN A 49 -1.30 -17.36 2.62
N TYR A 50 -1.54 -16.75 1.46
CA TYR A 50 -2.58 -15.71 1.27
C TYR A 50 -3.32 -15.87 -0.07
N TYR A 51 -2.65 -16.53 -1.03
CA TYR A 51 -3.08 -16.73 -2.41
C TYR A 51 -3.77 -18.09 -2.67
N SER A 52 -4.19 -18.82 -1.63
CA SER A 52 -4.83 -20.15 -1.76
C SER A 52 -6.35 -20.11 -1.96
N VAL A 53 -6.93 -18.94 -2.24
CA VAL A 53 -8.36 -18.85 -2.58
C VAL A 53 -8.57 -19.32 -4.02
N LEU A 54 -9.47 -20.29 -4.18
CA LEU A 54 -10.04 -20.83 -5.43
C LEU A 54 -10.78 -19.75 -6.24
N THR A 55 -10.07 -18.71 -6.68
CA THR A 55 -10.54 -17.82 -7.75
C THR A 55 -9.88 -18.29 -9.05
N PRO A 56 -10.64 -18.44 -10.15
CA PRO A 56 -10.05 -18.79 -11.44
C PRO A 56 -9.12 -17.65 -11.87
N CYS A 57 -7.82 -17.85 -11.68
CA CYS A 57 -6.80 -16.96 -12.20
C CYS A 57 -6.59 -17.26 -13.69
N VAL A 58 -6.31 -16.23 -14.48
CA VAL A 58 -6.02 -16.39 -15.91
C VAL A 58 -4.51 -16.61 -16.06
N GLU A 59 -4.11 -17.83 -16.43
CA GLU A 59 -2.74 -18.14 -16.85
C GLU A 59 -2.26 -17.14 -17.92
N PRO A 60 -1.00 -16.66 -17.89
CA PRO A 60 0.12 -17.12 -17.05
C PRO A 60 0.23 -16.44 -15.67
N ASN A 61 -0.73 -15.60 -15.28
CA ASN A 61 -0.59 -14.71 -14.11
C ASN A 61 -1.03 -15.35 -12.77
N CYS A 62 -1.34 -16.64 -12.80
CA CYS A 62 -1.79 -17.42 -11.64
C CYS A 62 -0.72 -17.52 -10.54
N PHE A 63 0.54 -17.68 -10.96
CA PHE A 63 1.67 -17.92 -10.07
C PHE A 63 2.69 -16.80 -10.19
N ILE A 64 3.22 -16.34 -9.05
CA ILE A 64 4.27 -15.33 -9.03
C ILE A 64 5.58 -16.03 -9.44
N LYS A 65 6.10 -15.69 -10.61
CA LYS A 65 7.48 -16.06 -10.95
C LYS A 65 8.41 -14.96 -10.45
N CYS A 66 9.30 -15.32 -9.55
CA CYS A 66 10.36 -14.44 -9.07
C CYS A 66 11.63 -14.68 -9.88
N LEU A 67 12.44 -13.64 -10.08
CA LEU A 67 13.82 -13.83 -10.47
C LEU A 67 14.53 -14.66 -9.40
N ALA A 68 15.33 -15.61 -9.86
CA ALA A 68 16.08 -16.48 -8.98
C ALA A 68 17.56 -16.13 -9.13
N PHE A 69 18.03 -15.20 -8.31
CA PHE A 69 19.40 -14.69 -8.42
C PHE A 69 20.43 -15.72 -7.97
N TYR A 70 20.07 -16.60 -7.03
CA TYR A 70 21.00 -17.54 -6.40
C TYR A 70 20.57 -19.00 -6.63
N ASN A 71 20.74 -19.50 -7.86
CA ASN A 71 20.29 -20.82 -8.29
C ASN A 71 21.36 -21.91 -8.37
N SER A 72 22.61 -21.65 -7.94
CA SER A 72 23.66 -22.66 -7.99
C SER A 72 24.45 -22.69 -6.70
N ASN A 73 24.92 -23.88 -6.32
CA ASN A 73 25.90 -24.11 -5.25
C ASN A 73 27.28 -23.45 -5.55
N ASN A 74 27.36 -22.53 -6.52
CA ASN A 74 28.57 -21.77 -6.81
C ASN A 74 28.83 -20.78 -5.67
N SER A 75 30.04 -20.87 -5.12
CA SER A 75 30.56 -19.91 -4.15
C SER A 75 30.90 -18.55 -4.77
N ILE A 76 31.02 -18.47 -6.11
CA ILE A 76 31.41 -17.25 -6.82
C ILE A 76 30.18 -16.55 -7.39
N LEU A 77 29.84 -15.41 -6.79
CA LEU A 77 28.74 -14.54 -7.22
C LEU A 77 29.21 -13.49 -8.24
N THR A 78 28.36 -13.20 -9.23
CA THR A 78 28.53 -12.06 -10.16
C THR A 78 28.44 -10.73 -9.42
N VAL A 79 28.85 -9.64 -10.08
CA VAL A 79 28.76 -8.28 -9.51
C VAL A 79 27.30 -7.92 -9.18
N GLU A 80 26.37 -8.24 -10.08
CA GLU A 80 24.94 -8.01 -9.90
C GLU A 80 24.38 -8.81 -8.72
N GLN A 81 24.68 -10.12 -8.65
CA GLN A 81 24.27 -10.96 -7.52
C GLN A 81 24.78 -10.41 -6.18
N LYS A 82 26.03 -9.93 -6.13
CA LYS A 82 26.58 -9.31 -4.92
C LYS A 82 25.83 -8.03 -4.53
N GLN A 83 25.42 -7.21 -5.49
CA GLN A 83 24.64 -5.99 -5.22
C GLN A 83 23.27 -6.32 -4.63
N HIS A 84 22.56 -7.30 -5.19
CA HIS A 84 21.29 -7.76 -4.63
C HIS A 84 21.46 -8.34 -3.23
N MET A 85 22.52 -9.14 -3.01
CA MET A 85 22.79 -9.75 -1.72
C MET A 85 23.10 -8.71 -0.65
N ILE A 86 23.82 -7.65 -0.99
CA ILE A 86 24.10 -6.52 -0.09
C ILE A 86 22.78 -5.85 0.35
N ILE A 87 21.78 -5.75 -0.52
CA ILE A 87 20.45 -5.23 -0.16
C ILE A 87 19.74 -6.21 0.79
N ASP A 88 19.68 -7.51 0.46
CA ASP A 88 19.02 -8.52 1.30
C ASP A 88 19.67 -8.65 2.69
N LEU A 89 20.98 -8.41 2.80
CA LEU A 89 21.72 -8.34 4.05
C LEU A 89 21.51 -7.03 4.84
N GLY A 90 20.81 -6.04 4.26
CA GLY A 90 20.63 -4.72 4.86
C GLY A 90 21.89 -3.87 4.91
N GLN A 91 22.84 -4.11 4.00
CA GLN A 91 24.16 -3.46 3.95
C GLN A 91 24.27 -2.43 2.82
N ASP A 92 23.22 -2.25 2.01
CA ASP A 92 23.23 -1.27 0.91
C ASP A 92 23.23 0.16 1.47
N LYS A 93 24.36 0.87 1.27
CA LYS A 93 24.56 2.23 1.80
C LYS A 93 23.54 3.24 1.25
N ILE A 94 23.14 3.08 -0.01
CA ILE A 94 22.16 3.99 -0.65
C ILE A 94 20.83 3.84 0.08
N ILE A 95 20.33 2.61 0.23
CA ILE A 95 19.07 2.35 0.92
C ILE A 95 19.11 2.69 2.40
N ASN A 96 20.20 2.37 3.09
CA ASN A 96 20.36 2.74 4.50
C ASN A 96 20.34 4.26 4.70
N SER A 97 20.81 5.06 3.73
CA SER A 97 20.65 6.52 3.79
C SER A 97 19.19 6.99 3.74
N PHE A 98 18.30 6.23 3.11
CA PHE A 98 16.86 6.50 3.14
C PHE A 98 16.18 5.93 4.40
N ILE A 99 16.66 4.79 4.91
CA ILE A 99 16.05 4.08 6.05
C ILE A 99 16.51 4.62 7.41
N ASN A 100 17.62 5.32 7.55
CA ASN A 100 18.08 5.68 8.90
C ASN A 100 17.37 6.90 9.49
N ASP A 101 16.88 7.83 8.67
CA ASP A 101 16.29 9.08 9.15
C ASP A 101 14.77 9.08 9.01
N TYR A 102 14.06 9.44 10.09
CA TYR A 102 12.64 9.75 10.00
C TYR A 102 12.42 11.16 9.45
N PRO A 103 11.30 11.39 8.71
CA PRO A 103 10.92 12.73 8.29
C PRO A 103 10.84 13.70 9.46
N LYS A 104 11.53 14.84 9.34
CA LYS A 104 11.40 15.97 10.26
C LYS A 104 10.03 16.64 10.06
N PRO A 105 9.45 17.24 11.11
CA PRO A 105 8.23 18.01 10.96
C PRO A 105 8.46 19.26 10.11
N LYS A 106 7.40 19.73 9.47
CA LYS A 106 7.33 21.11 9.00
C LYS A 106 7.00 22.01 10.19
N ILE A 107 7.80 23.04 10.40
CA ILE A 107 7.54 24.08 11.39
C ILE A 107 6.84 25.24 10.68
N CYS A 108 5.70 25.65 11.21
CA CYS A 108 4.94 26.83 10.81
C CYS A 108 4.96 27.89 11.91
N ASP A 109 4.32 29.04 11.66
CA ASP A 109 4.20 30.13 12.64
C ASP A 109 3.70 29.60 14.00
N ASP A 110 4.12 30.28 15.07
CA ASP A 110 3.87 29.90 16.48
C ASP A 110 4.50 28.55 16.88
N ASP A 111 5.60 28.15 16.22
CA ASP A 111 6.32 26.89 16.44
C ASP A 111 5.43 25.64 16.30
N ILE A 112 4.44 25.73 15.41
CA ILE A 112 3.51 24.63 15.16
C ILE A 112 4.14 23.60 14.25
N GLU A 113 4.18 22.36 14.73
CA GLU A 113 4.79 21.23 14.02
C GLU A 113 3.73 20.38 13.33
N PHE A 114 3.93 20.14 12.03
CA PHE A 114 3.19 19.15 11.25
C PHE A 114 4.13 18.02 10.84
N TYR A 115 3.89 16.83 11.38
CA TYR A 115 4.67 15.63 11.08
C TYR A 115 4.14 14.96 9.79
N PRO A 116 4.99 14.71 8.78
CA PRO A 116 4.55 14.03 7.58
C PRO A 116 4.07 12.62 7.88
N ILE A 117 2.95 12.22 7.27
CA ILE A 117 2.49 10.84 7.23
C ILE A 117 2.14 10.47 5.78
N SER A 118 2.07 9.19 5.49
CA SER A 118 1.63 8.69 4.19
C SER A 118 0.54 7.63 4.35
N PHE A 119 -0.04 7.18 3.24
CA PHE A 119 -0.68 5.88 3.25
C PHE A 119 0.37 4.80 3.53
N GLY A 120 0.02 3.83 4.37
CA GLY A 120 0.79 2.60 4.54
C GLY A 120 0.18 1.50 3.68
N PHE A 121 0.91 0.42 3.47
CA PHE A 121 0.31 -0.82 2.95
C PHE A 121 0.46 -1.96 3.97
N ILE A 122 -0.34 -2.99 3.78
CA ILE A 122 -0.35 -4.15 4.65
C ILE A 122 0.77 -5.09 4.22
N GLU A 123 1.59 -5.52 5.18
CA GLU A 123 2.80 -6.31 4.90
C GLU A 123 2.49 -7.62 4.16
N ASP A 124 1.33 -8.23 4.39
CA ASP A 124 0.84 -9.43 3.68
C ASP A 124 0.68 -9.23 2.16
N HIS A 125 0.65 -7.98 1.68
CA HIS A 125 0.64 -7.68 0.25
C HIS A 125 2.04 -7.70 -0.38
N LEU A 126 3.11 -7.67 0.42
CA LEU A 126 4.46 -7.87 -0.08
C LEU A 126 4.68 -9.31 -0.52
N TYR A 127 5.64 -9.46 -1.40
CA TYR A 127 6.14 -10.73 -1.90
C TYR A 127 6.84 -11.52 -0.78
N SER A 128 6.88 -12.84 -0.94
CA SER A 128 7.57 -13.70 0.01
C SER A 128 9.08 -13.59 -0.11
N THR A 129 9.77 -13.95 0.98
CA THR A 129 11.22 -14.04 1.02
C THR A 129 11.66 -15.49 1.17
N ILE A 130 12.77 -15.84 0.54
CA ILE A 130 13.34 -17.19 0.59
C ILE A 130 14.63 -17.14 1.40
N ARG A 131 14.73 -17.98 2.44
CA ARG A 131 15.99 -18.09 3.19
C ARG A 131 17.06 -18.71 2.29
N ARG A 132 18.19 -18.00 2.13
CA ARG A 132 19.36 -18.43 1.35
C ARG A 132 20.57 -18.63 2.23
N ILE A 133 21.36 -19.64 1.87
CA ILE A 133 22.65 -19.97 2.46
C ILE A 133 23.62 -20.16 1.30
N ILE A 134 24.63 -19.30 1.24
CA ILE A 134 25.66 -19.33 0.20
C ILE A 134 27.00 -19.53 0.92
N PRO A 135 27.81 -20.54 0.57
CA PRO A 135 29.12 -20.76 1.18
C PRO A 135 29.98 -19.48 1.15
N GLY A 136 30.54 -19.11 2.31
CA GLY A 136 31.36 -17.89 2.45
C GLY A 136 30.59 -16.62 2.82
N TYR A 137 29.25 -16.68 2.96
CA TYR A 137 28.42 -15.54 3.34
C TYR A 137 27.45 -15.90 4.48
N SER A 138 27.00 -14.88 5.22
CA SER A 138 25.94 -15.02 6.21
C SER A 138 24.61 -15.39 5.54
N SER A 139 23.77 -16.19 6.21
CA SER A 139 22.43 -16.49 5.68
C SER A 139 21.57 -15.24 5.62
N PHE A 140 20.78 -15.10 4.57
CA PHE A 140 19.89 -13.95 4.36
C PHE A 140 18.54 -14.39 3.80
N ASN A 141 17.58 -13.47 3.74
CA ASN A 141 16.26 -13.69 3.17
C ASN A 141 16.21 -12.98 1.81
N GLU A 142 16.30 -13.75 0.72
CA GLU A 142 16.17 -13.24 -0.65
C GLU A 142 14.76 -12.73 -0.88
N THR A 143 14.68 -11.46 -1.26
CA THR A 143 13.48 -10.77 -1.72
C THR A 143 13.03 -11.29 -3.09
N CYS A 144 11.81 -11.81 -3.20
CA CYS A 144 11.24 -12.13 -4.51
C CYS A 144 11.06 -10.87 -5.36
N LEU A 145 11.79 -10.77 -6.48
CA LEU A 145 11.58 -9.75 -7.51
C LEU A 145 10.73 -10.33 -8.65
N PRO A 146 9.49 -9.86 -8.88
CA PRO A 146 8.63 -10.45 -9.90
C PRO A 146 9.17 -10.29 -11.33
N ILE A 147 9.07 -11.35 -12.12
CA ILE A 147 9.35 -11.30 -13.56
C ILE A 147 8.33 -10.38 -14.24
N LYS A 148 8.83 -9.53 -15.15
CA LYS A 148 8.01 -8.57 -15.90
C LYS A 148 7.66 -9.12 -17.27
N LEU A 149 6.38 -9.05 -17.61
CA LEU A 149 5.78 -9.55 -18.85
C LEU A 149 5.35 -8.42 -19.79
N ILE A 150 5.04 -7.25 -19.24
CA ILE A 150 4.59 -6.08 -20.01
C ILE A 150 5.36 -4.84 -19.59
N ASP A 151 5.50 -3.89 -20.50
CA ASP A 151 6.25 -2.65 -20.26
C ASP A 151 5.54 -1.77 -19.22
N PHE A 152 4.24 -1.53 -19.42
CA PHE A 152 3.40 -0.74 -18.54
C PHE A 152 2.10 -1.46 -18.21
N SER A 153 1.62 -1.28 -16.98
CA SER A 153 0.29 -1.73 -16.59
C SER A 153 -0.78 -1.01 -17.41
N SER A 154 -1.81 -1.75 -17.84
CA SER A 154 -2.96 -1.18 -18.55
C SER A 154 -3.91 -0.39 -17.65
N LEU A 155 -3.70 -0.39 -16.33
CA LEU A 155 -4.45 0.40 -15.36
C LEU A 155 -3.97 1.86 -15.40
N ILE A 156 -4.72 2.73 -16.08
CA ILE A 156 -4.34 4.12 -16.27
C ILE A 156 -5.17 5.04 -15.35
N PRO A 157 -4.52 5.78 -14.43
CA PRO A 157 -5.18 6.78 -13.60
C PRO A 157 -6.01 7.76 -14.42
N GLY A 158 -7.19 8.12 -13.92
CA GLY A 158 -8.12 9.03 -14.60
C GLY A 158 -8.96 8.38 -15.71
N LYS A 159 -8.56 7.22 -16.24
CA LYS A 159 -9.33 6.49 -17.26
C LYS A 159 -10.15 5.36 -16.62
N ARG A 160 -11.37 5.69 -16.15
CA ARG A 160 -12.23 4.72 -15.41
C ARG A 160 -12.44 3.38 -16.14
N HIS A 161 -12.51 3.38 -17.48
CA HIS A 161 -12.71 2.15 -18.26
C HIS A 161 -11.55 1.16 -18.19
N THR A 162 -10.35 1.57 -17.75
CA THR A 162 -9.23 0.65 -17.56
C THR A 162 -9.32 -0.13 -16.25
N TYR A 163 -10.10 0.34 -15.27
CA TYR A 163 -10.30 -0.34 -13.98
C TYR A 163 -11.42 -1.37 -14.11
N VAL A 164 -11.07 -2.54 -14.67
CA VAL A 164 -12.00 -3.64 -15.01
C VAL A 164 -12.27 -4.61 -13.87
N PHE A 165 -11.69 -4.38 -12.69
CA PHE A 165 -11.79 -5.28 -11.54
C PHE A 165 -12.89 -4.85 -10.55
N ASP A 166 -13.51 -5.83 -9.90
CA ASP A 166 -14.53 -5.65 -8.86
C ASP A 166 -14.02 -6.08 -7.47
N PHE A 167 -14.86 -6.00 -6.44
CA PHE A 167 -14.49 -6.20 -5.03
C PHE A 167 -13.69 -7.50 -4.78
N GLY A 168 -14.10 -8.62 -5.38
CA GLY A 168 -13.46 -9.92 -5.20
C GLY A 168 -12.20 -10.16 -6.03
N ASN A 169 -11.75 -9.16 -6.80
CA ASN A 169 -10.65 -9.30 -7.77
C ASN A 169 -9.40 -8.50 -7.38
N GLU A 170 -9.23 -8.12 -6.11
CA GLU A 170 -8.02 -7.39 -5.67
C GLU A 170 -6.74 -8.16 -6.04
N LEU A 171 -6.75 -9.49 -5.96
CA LEU A 171 -5.61 -10.32 -6.34
C LEU A 171 -5.26 -10.16 -7.84
N ASP A 172 -6.26 -10.13 -8.71
CA ASP A 172 -6.04 -9.96 -10.16
C ASP A 172 -5.61 -8.53 -10.51
N TYR A 173 -6.19 -7.54 -9.81
CA TYR A 173 -5.75 -6.15 -9.86
C TYR A 173 -4.26 -6.03 -9.50
N ARG A 174 -3.83 -6.66 -8.41
CA ARG A 174 -2.44 -6.65 -7.96
C ARG A 174 -1.52 -7.43 -8.90
N ARG A 175 -1.98 -8.56 -9.46
CA ARG A 175 -1.24 -9.35 -10.47
C ARG A 175 -0.96 -8.54 -11.73
N LEU A 176 -1.91 -7.74 -12.19
CA LEU A 176 -1.72 -6.89 -13.37
C LEU A 176 -0.70 -5.78 -13.13
N TYR A 177 -0.65 -5.18 -11.94
CA TYR A 177 0.49 -4.31 -11.63
C TYR A 177 1.80 -5.08 -11.61
N ARG A 178 1.82 -6.22 -10.91
CA ARG A 178 3.01 -7.05 -10.70
C ARG A 178 3.70 -7.48 -11.99
N SER A 179 2.93 -7.79 -13.03
CA SER A 179 3.43 -8.22 -14.33
C SER A 179 4.07 -7.09 -15.15
N ALA A 180 3.91 -5.82 -14.76
CA ALA A 180 4.46 -4.68 -15.48
C ALA A 180 5.81 -4.21 -14.93
N TYR A 181 6.71 -3.73 -15.80
CA TYR A 181 7.89 -2.96 -15.37
C TYR A 181 7.46 -1.67 -14.66
N PHE A 182 6.52 -0.94 -15.26
CA PHE A 182 6.04 0.32 -14.71
C PHE A 182 4.51 0.35 -14.60
N ALA A 183 3.98 1.14 -13.67
CA ALA A 183 2.57 1.48 -13.65
C ALA A 183 2.41 2.99 -13.47
N VAL A 184 1.61 3.60 -14.34
CA VAL A 184 1.43 5.05 -14.32
C VAL A 184 0.71 5.47 -13.05
N THR A 185 1.24 6.50 -12.38
CA THR A 185 0.56 7.20 -11.30
C THR A 185 0.79 8.71 -11.40
N MET A 186 -0.04 9.48 -10.71
CA MET A 186 -0.04 10.95 -10.79
C MET A 186 -0.75 11.57 -9.59
N LYS A 187 -0.57 12.88 -9.41
CA LYS A 187 -1.44 13.70 -8.57
C LYS A 187 -2.90 13.55 -9.01
N LYS A 188 -3.83 13.45 -8.05
CA LYS A 188 -5.28 13.51 -8.30
C LYS A 188 -5.89 14.68 -7.53
N ALA A 189 -6.53 14.42 -6.40
CA ALA A 189 -7.04 15.45 -5.50
C ALA A 189 -5.90 15.95 -4.60
N GLY A 190 -5.17 15.02 -3.97
CA GLY A 190 -3.82 15.24 -3.44
C GLY A 190 -2.72 14.62 -4.32
N TRP A 191 -1.47 14.85 -3.93
CA TRP A 191 -0.28 14.17 -4.45
C TRP A 191 -0.17 12.74 -3.93
N ASP A 192 -0.38 12.54 -2.63
CA ASP A 192 -0.33 11.23 -2.00
C ASP A 192 -1.65 10.49 -2.22
N CYS A 193 -1.58 9.28 -2.75
CA CYS A 193 -2.76 8.43 -2.96
C CYS A 193 -2.41 6.96 -2.77
N ASN A 194 -3.39 6.17 -2.30
CA ASN A 194 -3.18 4.74 -2.01
C ASN A 194 -2.61 3.95 -3.21
N ARG A 195 -2.93 4.37 -4.44
CA ARG A 195 -2.45 3.72 -5.68
C ARG A 195 -0.93 3.60 -5.72
N HIS A 196 -0.18 4.58 -5.22
CA HIS A 196 1.28 4.56 -5.23
C HIS A 196 1.80 3.33 -4.48
N TYR A 197 1.21 3.06 -3.31
CA TYR A 197 1.56 1.96 -2.42
C TYR A 197 1.00 0.63 -2.93
N GLU A 198 -0.15 0.61 -3.59
CA GLU A 198 -0.65 -0.57 -4.30
C GLU A 198 0.31 -1.02 -5.41
N ILE A 199 0.84 -0.08 -6.20
CA ILE A 199 1.82 -0.37 -7.26
C ILE A 199 3.12 -0.92 -6.64
N ILE A 200 3.65 -0.25 -5.61
CA ILE A 200 4.89 -0.65 -4.93
C ILE A 200 4.73 -2.02 -4.28
N SER A 201 3.68 -2.22 -3.47
CA SER A 201 3.43 -3.50 -2.80
C SER A 201 3.19 -4.66 -3.79
N SER A 202 2.68 -4.38 -4.99
CA SER A 202 2.60 -5.36 -6.07
C SER A 202 3.94 -5.76 -6.68
N GLY A 203 5.05 -5.11 -6.31
CA GLY A 203 6.39 -5.41 -6.82
C GLY A 203 6.70 -4.67 -8.13
N THR A 204 6.12 -3.49 -8.35
CA THR A 204 6.27 -2.69 -9.57
C THR A 204 6.70 -1.28 -9.25
N ILE A 205 7.50 -0.65 -10.12
CA ILE A 205 7.92 0.74 -9.92
C ILE A 205 6.82 1.69 -10.42
N PRO A 206 6.30 2.61 -9.59
CA PRO A 206 5.40 3.65 -10.06
C PRO A 206 6.12 4.59 -11.05
N PHE A 207 5.55 4.74 -12.25
CA PHE A 207 5.94 5.81 -13.17
C PHE A 207 5.12 7.05 -12.82
N PHE A 208 5.72 7.94 -12.05
CA PHE A 208 5.04 9.08 -11.45
C PHE A 208 5.22 10.35 -12.30
N ASP A 209 4.13 10.82 -12.91
CA ASP A 209 4.15 12.03 -13.72
C ASP A 209 4.35 13.27 -12.81
N SER A 210 5.37 14.08 -13.12
CA SER A 210 5.65 15.36 -12.43
C SER A 210 5.88 15.25 -10.91
N LEU A 211 6.45 14.13 -10.43
CA LEU A 211 6.70 13.90 -9.00
C LEU A 211 7.54 15.02 -8.34
N GLU A 212 8.46 15.61 -9.09
CA GLU A 212 9.31 16.74 -8.71
C GLU A 212 8.52 18.01 -8.31
N ASN A 213 7.27 18.14 -8.75
CA ASN A 213 6.41 19.29 -8.44
C ASN A 213 5.64 19.12 -7.11
N SER A 214 5.80 17.98 -6.42
CA SER A 214 5.21 17.80 -5.09
C SER A 214 5.95 18.63 -4.04
N ASP A 215 5.18 19.21 -3.10
CA ASP A 215 5.75 19.97 -1.99
C ASP A 215 6.72 19.11 -1.16
N GLU A 216 7.68 19.76 -0.49
CA GLU A 216 8.82 19.08 0.12
C GLU A 216 8.37 18.06 1.18
N PHE A 217 7.38 18.45 1.99
CA PHE A 217 6.86 17.68 3.12
C PHE A 217 5.69 16.75 2.74
N THR A 218 5.18 16.87 1.51
CA THR A 218 4.19 15.94 0.95
C THR A 218 4.87 14.67 0.44
N MET A 219 4.27 13.49 0.68
CA MET A 219 4.85 12.19 0.32
C MET A 219 6.30 12.01 0.83
N LYS A 220 6.64 12.60 1.99
CA LYS A 220 8.02 12.59 2.52
C LYS A 220 8.55 11.19 2.84
N HIS A 221 7.64 10.25 3.13
CA HIS A 221 7.98 8.84 3.34
C HIS A 221 8.25 8.09 2.04
N LEU A 222 7.93 8.63 0.86
CA LEU A 222 8.19 7.97 -0.41
C LEU A 222 9.64 8.24 -0.86
N PRO A 223 10.41 7.25 -1.36
CA PRO A 223 11.79 7.46 -1.76
C PRO A 223 11.85 8.12 -3.16
N LYS A 224 11.44 9.40 -3.25
CA LYS A 224 11.23 10.14 -4.51
C LYS A 224 12.45 10.05 -5.44
N LYS A 225 13.67 10.11 -4.89
CA LYS A 225 14.91 9.99 -5.67
C LYS A 225 15.01 8.68 -6.46
N LEU A 226 14.68 7.54 -5.84
CA LEU A 226 14.68 6.23 -6.51
C LEU A 226 13.63 6.17 -7.62
N LEU A 227 12.45 6.77 -7.38
CA LEU A 227 11.37 6.81 -8.37
C LEU A 227 11.71 7.70 -9.56
N LEU A 228 12.37 8.84 -9.34
CA LEU A 228 12.84 9.73 -10.39
C LEU A 228 13.92 9.05 -11.24
N GLU A 229 14.90 8.39 -10.61
CA GLU A 229 15.94 7.62 -11.29
C GLU A 229 15.35 6.54 -12.20
N ALA A 230 14.40 5.76 -11.69
CA ALA A 230 13.74 4.72 -12.48
C ALA A 230 12.90 5.29 -13.64
N ARG A 231 12.28 6.46 -13.46
CA ARG A 231 11.49 7.15 -14.49
C ARG A 231 12.34 7.66 -15.65
N GLU A 232 13.60 8.03 -15.36
CA GLU A 232 14.54 8.65 -16.30
C GLU A 232 15.42 7.63 -17.05
N MET A 233 15.23 6.33 -16.82
CA MET A 233 15.98 5.28 -17.51
C MET A 233 15.78 5.34 -19.04
N LYS A 234 16.87 5.07 -19.78
CA LYS A 234 16.86 5.02 -21.24
C LYS A 234 15.92 3.94 -21.79
N GLY A 235 15.38 4.18 -22.98
CA GLY A 235 14.45 3.28 -23.66
C GLY A 235 13.00 3.41 -23.21
N ILE A 236 12.69 4.11 -22.11
CA ILE A 236 11.29 4.30 -21.67
C ILE A 236 10.60 5.38 -22.51
N ASN A 237 9.42 5.06 -23.07
CA ASN A 237 8.56 6.02 -23.75
C ASN A 237 7.22 6.18 -23.01
N ARG A 238 7.08 7.29 -22.29
CA ARG A 238 5.86 7.61 -21.54
C ARG A 238 4.64 7.89 -22.42
N LYS A 239 4.81 8.37 -23.66
CA LYS A 239 3.66 8.68 -24.54
C LYS A 239 3.01 7.42 -25.08
N THR A 240 3.82 6.45 -25.48
CA THR A 240 3.36 5.16 -26.03
C THR A 240 3.18 4.08 -24.96
N LEU A 241 3.69 4.31 -23.74
CA LEU A 241 3.72 3.33 -22.64
C LEU A 241 4.47 2.05 -23.05
N THR A 242 5.63 2.23 -23.68
CA THR A 242 6.49 1.14 -24.17
C THR A 242 7.93 1.32 -23.70
N ILE A 243 8.70 0.23 -23.72
CA ILE A 243 10.13 0.20 -23.43
C ILE A 243 10.86 -0.33 -24.68
N ASP A 244 11.85 0.42 -25.15
CA ASP A 244 12.84 -0.08 -26.08
C ASP A 244 13.88 -0.92 -25.31
N HIS A 245 13.65 -2.23 -25.31
CA HIS A 245 14.51 -3.21 -24.62
C HIS A 245 15.94 -3.28 -25.16
N SER A 246 16.24 -2.70 -26.32
CA SER A 246 17.63 -2.59 -26.81
C SER A 246 18.44 -1.52 -26.07
N GLN A 247 17.77 -0.54 -25.47
CA GLN A 247 18.37 0.57 -24.71
C GLN A 247 18.11 0.48 -23.21
N PHE A 248 17.12 -0.31 -22.82
CA PHE A 248 16.70 -0.46 -21.43
C PHE A 248 17.61 -1.42 -20.66
N ASN A 249 18.18 -0.94 -19.56
CA ASN A 249 19.00 -1.77 -18.68
C ASN A 249 18.13 -2.50 -17.65
N SER A 250 17.72 -3.72 -17.97
CA SER A 250 16.87 -4.55 -17.09
C SER A 250 17.52 -4.86 -15.75
N SER A 251 18.83 -5.13 -15.70
CA SER A 251 19.55 -5.36 -14.44
C SER A 251 19.48 -4.14 -13.52
N HIS A 252 19.66 -2.94 -14.07
CA HIS A 252 19.55 -1.70 -13.30
C HIS A 252 18.11 -1.46 -12.81
N TYR A 253 17.10 -1.76 -13.63
CA TYR A 253 15.70 -1.72 -13.20
C TYR A 253 15.46 -2.62 -11.99
N TYR A 254 15.94 -3.87 -12.04
CA TYR A 254 15.74 -4.82 -10.95
C TYR A 254 16.50 -4.43 -9.68
N LEU A 255 17.66 -3.81 -9.81
CA LEU A 255 18.37 -3.23 -8.67
C LEU A 255 17.56 -2.11 -8.01
N LEU A 256 16.99 -1.19 -8.81
CA LEU A 256 16.11 -0.11 -8.30
C LEU A 256 14.83 -0.65 -7.69
N LEU A 257 14.21 -1.66 -8.31
CA LEU A 257 13.04 -2.32 -7.77
C LEU A 257 13.38 -2.98 -6.42
N HIS A 258 14.47 -3.72 -6.32
CA HIS A 258 14.88 -4.35 -5.06
C HIS A 258 15.05 -3.32 -3.94
N ARG A 259 15.77 -2.24 -4.24
CA ARG A 259 15.93 -1.09 -3.35
C ARG A 259 14.60 -0.51 -2.90
N LEU A 260 13.70 -0.22 -3.84
CA LEU A 260 12.37 0.34 -3.56
C LEU A 260 11.56 -0.57 -2.66
N LEU A 261 11.53 -1.88 -2.94
CA LEU A 261 10.74 -2.83 -2.19
C LEU A 261 11.33 -3.09 -0.79
N TYR A 262 12.66 -3.14 -0.68
CA TYR A 262 13.35 -3.22 0.60
C TYR A 262 13.02 -1.97 1.46
N TYR A 263 13.12 -0.77 0.89
CA TYR A 263 12.72 0.45 1.57
C TYR A 263 11.24 0.40 2.01
N ALA A 264 10.35 -0.01 1.11
CA ALA A 264 8.92 -0.09 1.36
C ALA A 264 8.60 -1.01 2.55
N LYS A 265 9.24 -2.18 2.63
CA LYS A 265 9.10 -3.11 3.77
C LYS A 265 9.50 -2.48 5.11
N HIS A 266 10.52 -1.62 5.11
CA HIS A 266 11.08 -1.05 6.34
C HIS A 266 10.46 0.29 6.73
N ARG A 267 9.77 0.98 5.82
CA ARG A 267 9.29 2.35 6.05
C ARG A 267 7.83 2.62 5.68
N LEU A 268 7.23 1.82 4.81
CA LEU A 268 5.92 2.12 4.21
C LEU A 268 4.82 1.11 4.58
N THR A 269 5.10 0.11 5.42
CA THR A 269 4.03 -0.73 5.96
C THR A 269 3.22 0.05 7.00
N THR A 270 1.97 -0.35 7.20
CA THR A 270 1.10 0.22 8.24
C THR A 270 1.74 0.14 9.64
N THR A 271 2.43 -0.95 9.97
CA THR A 271 3.15 -1.10 11.25
C THR A 271 4.35 -0.15 11.34
N LYS A 272 5.12 0.02 10.26
CA LYS A 272 6.28 0.93 10.25
C LYS A 272 5.90 2.40 10.34
N LEU A 273 4.78 2.79 9.75
CA LEU A 273 4.25 4.14 9.93
C LEU A 273 3.76 4.39 11.36
N VAL A 274 3.15 3.40 12.02
CA VAL A 274 2.78 3.53 13.43
C VAL A 274 4.00 3.55 14.33
N GLU A 275 5.02 2.72 14.09
CA GLU A 275 6.30 2.78 14.80
C GLU A 275 6.93 4.17 14.69
N TYR A 276 6.91 4.78 13.50
CA TYR A 276 7.32 6.18 13.31
C TYR A 276 6.56 7.14 14.24
N MET A 277 5.22 7.06 14.26
CA MET A 277 4.40 7.95 15.08
C MET A 277 4.70 7.80 16.57
N LEU A 278 4.85 6.55 17.04
CA LEU A 278 5.17 6.24 18.44
C LEU A 278 6.59 6.69 18.80
N ASN A 279 7.54 6.60 17.88
CA ASN A 279 8.90 7.12 18.06
C ASN A 279 8.91 8.65 18.21
N ILE A 280 8.13 9.38 17.41
CA ILE A 280 8.01 10.85 17.52
C ILE A 280 7.55 11.27 18.92
N ILE A 281 6.57 10.58 19.50
CA ILE A 281 6.06 10.88 20.84
C ILE A 281 6.84 10.16 21.96
N ASN A 282 7.93 9.47 21.64
CA ASN A 282 8.74 8.67 22.57
C ASN A 282 7.94 7.60 23.36
N PHE A 283 6.91 7.04 22.76
CA PHE A 283 6.05 6.03 23.39
C PHE A 283 6.66 4.63 23.24
N LYS A 284 6.96 3.96 24.36
CA LYS A 284 7.70 2.67 24.38
C LYS A 284 6.94 1.48 24.98
N ASN A 285 5.80 1.70 25.64
CA ASN A 285 5.11 0.64 26.39
C ASN A 285 3.86 0.13 25.66
N PHE A 286 4.05 -0.89 24.82
CA PHE A 286 2.97 -1.50 24.01
C PHE A 286 1.98 -2.38 24.80
N SER A 287 2.22 -2.59 26.09
CA SER A 287 1.32 -3.33 26.99
C SER A 287 0.22 -2.45 27.57
N LEU A 288 0.30 -1.12 27.44
CA LEU A 288 -0.69 -0.20 27.99
C LEU A 288 -1.94 -0.11 27.11
N PRO A 289 -3.12 0.12 27.72
CA PRO A 289 -4.35 0.36 26.99
C PRO A 289 -4.28 1.66 26.18
N ILE A 290 -4.78 1.58 24.94
CA ILE A 290 -4.81 2.67 23.96
C ILE A 290 -6.23 2.86 23.44
N LEU A 291 -6.68 4.10 23.31
CA LEU A 291 -7.94 4.42 22.66
C LEU A 291 -7.71 4.94 21.25
N PHE A 292 -8.31 4.29 20.26
CA PHE A 292 -8.38 4.77 18.88
C PHE A 292 -9.81 5.26 18.59
N ILE A 293 -9.94 6.57 18.35
CA ILE A 293 -11.19 7.22 17.97
C ILE A 293 -11.31 7.13 16.44
N SER A 294 -12.22 6.27 15.99
CA SER A 294 -12.53 6.01 14.58
C SER A 294 -13.90 6.60 14.21
N HIS A 295 -14.37 6.28 13.02
CA HIS A 295 -15.74 6.41 12.57
C HIS A 295 -16.08 5.24 11.63
N ASN A 296 -17.38 5.01 11.41
CA ASN A 296 -17.87 3.88 10.62
C ASN A 296 -17.59 4.01 9.11
N GLU A 297 -17.44 5.24 8.59
CA GLU A 297 -17.18 5.47 7.16
C GLU A 297 -15.77 5.00 6.74
N ALA A 298 -15.67 4.55 5.49
CA ALA A 298 -14.39 4.16 4.90
C ALA A 298 -13.48 5.37 4.64
N ASP A 299 -12.24 5.26 5.09
CA ASP A 299 -11.22 6.28 4.95
C ASP A 299 -9.84 5.61 4.94
N TYR A 300 -9.15 5.67 3.81
CA TYR A 300 -7.86 4.99 3.64
C TYR A 300 -6.85 5.34 4.74
N GLN A 301 -6.71 6.62 5.12
CA GLN A 301 -5.69 6.99 6.10
C GLN A 301 -6.06 6.40 7.47
N LYS A 302 -7.31 6.59 7.90
CA LYS A 302 -7.80 6.06 9.17
C LYS A 302 -7.70 4.54 9.22
N ASP A 303 -8.20 3.86 8.19
CA ASP A 303 -8.34 2.41 8.15
C ASP A 303 -6.96 1.73 8.11
N LEU A 304 -6.03 2.25 7.30
CA LEU A 304 -4.66 1.72 7.25
C LEU A 304 -3.90 1.97 8.56
N MET A 305 -4.14 3.12 9.23
CA MET A 305 -3.55 3.36 10.55
C MET A 305 -4.17 2.47 11.62
N LEU A 306 -5.49 2.30 11.62
CA LEU A 306 -6.18 1.37 12.52
C LEU A 306 -5.63 -0.06 12.37
N HIS A 307 -5.37 -0.50 11.14
CA HIS A 307 -4.69 -1.78 10.89
C HIS A 307 -3.32 -1.85 11.58
N GLY A 308 -2.44 -0.85 11.35
CA GLY A 308 -1.12 -0.81 11.97
C GLY A 308 -1.16 -0.79 13.51
N PHE A 309 -2.02 0.05 14.10
CA PHE A 309 -2.21 0.11 15.54
C PHE A 309 -2.76 -1.22 16.10
N THR A 310 -3.66 -1.88 15.39
CA THR A 310 -4.22 -3.18 15.82
C THR A 310 -3.13 -4.25 15.87
N LEU A 311 -2.24 -4.31 14.88
CA LEU A 311 -1.16 -5.29 14.87
C LEU A 311 -0.13 -5.08 15.99
N ILE A 312 0.15 -3.82 16.36
CA ILE A 312 1.11 -3.46 17.40
C ILE A 312 0.53 -3.71 18.79
N PHE A 313 -0.67 -3.19 19.08
CA PHE A 313 -1.25 -3.19 20.43
C PHE A 313 -2.19 -4.37 20.69
N LYS A 314 -2.71 -5.01 19.65
CA LYS A 314 -3.56 -6.22 19.72
C LYS A 314 -4.71 -6.01 20.72
N GLN A 315 -4.76 -6.81 21.79
CA GLN A 315 -5.81 -6.75 22.81
C GLN A 315 -5.84 -5.42 23.58
N ASN A 316 -4.75 -4.67 23.60
CA ASN A 316 -4.67 -3.40 24.32
C ASN A 316 -5.21 -2.21 23.52
N LEU A 317 -5.49 -2.39 22.22
CA LEU A 317 -6.14 -1.35 21.41
C LEU A 317 -7.65 -1.43 21.59
N HIS A 318 -8.27 -0.35 22.05
CA HIS A 318 -9.71 -0.17 22.13
C HIS A 318 -10.14 0.81 21.04
N VAL A 319 -11.15 0.46 20.25
CA VAL A 319 -11.59 1.27 19.11
C VAL A 319 -12.98 1.81 19.37
N TYR A 320 -13.13 3.13 19.42
CA TYR A 320 -14.44 3.75 19.43
C TYR A 320 -14.94 3.90 17.99
N GLU A 321 -16.14 3.38 17.71
CA GLU A 321 -16.72 3.28 16.35
C GLU A 321 -15.85 2.48 15.35
N PRO A 322 -15.60 1.18 15.62
CA PRO A 322 -14.77 0.36 14.74
C PRO A 322 -15.49 0.09 13.41
N PRO A 323 -14.80 0.23 12.25
CA PRO A 323 -15.38 0.01 10.94
C PRO A 323 -15.58 -1.48 10.66
N GLN A 324 -16.84 -1.94 10.58
CA GLN A 324 -17.18 -3.36 10.39
C GLN A 324 -16.47 -4.01 9.19
N PHE A 325 -16.31 -3.28 8.08
CA PHE A 325 -15.72 -3.81 6.83
C PHE A 325 -14.26 -4.27 6.94
N MET A 326 -13.54 -3.86 7.98
CA MET A 326 -12.18 -4.33 8.23
C MET A 326 -12.15 -5.71 8.89
N TYR A 327 -13.23 -6.13 9.57
CA TYR A 327 -13.27 -7.34 10.39
C TYR A 327 -14.14 -8.44 9.80
N GLU A 328 -15.23 -8.06 9.13
CA GLU A 328 -16.21 -9.01 8.61
C GLU A 328 -16.68 -8.62 7.22
N TYR A 329 -16.71 -9.64 6.37
CA TYR A 329 -17.36 -9.60 5.07
C TYR A 329 -17.66 -11.03 4.63
N PRO A 330 -18.80 -11.27 3.97
CA PRO A 330 -19.07 -12.57 3.39
C PRO A 330 -18.33 -12.71 2.05
N ASP A 331 -17.21 -13.44 2.03
CA ASP A 331 -16.31 -13.60 0.88
C ASP A 331 -16.69 -14.77 -0.06
N TYR A 332 -17.77 -15.50 0.24
CA TYR A 332 -18.21 -16.69 -0.51
C TYR A 332 -18.73 -16.43 -1.93
N LYS A 333 -18.82 -15.16 -2.37
CA LYS A 333 -19.27 -14.80 -3.72
C LYS A 333 -18.56 -13.53 -4.22
N GLN A 334 -18.56 -13.32 -5.53
CA GLN A 334 -18.17 -12.03 -6.09
C GLN A 334 -19.30 -11.01 -5.90
N TRP A 335 -19.00 -9.89 -5.25
CA TRP A 335 -19.97 -8.84 -4.98
C TRP A 335 -19.88 -7.72 -6.01
N THR A 336 -21.03 -7.31 -6.51
CA THR A 336 -21.14 -6.07 -7.28
C THR A 336 -20.98 -4.85 -6.37
N LYS A 337 -20.59 -3.70 -6.95
CA LYS A 337 -20.59 -2.38 -6.27
C LYS A 337 -21.88 -2.09 -5.51
N LYS A 338 -23.02 -2.46 -6.09
CA LYS A 338 -24.34 -2.24 -5.49
C LYS A 338 -24.56 -3.12 -4.27
N GLU A 339 -24.21 -4.40 -4.34
CA GLU A 339 -24.36 -5.32 -3.21
C GLU A 339 -23.44 -4.91 -2.04
N THR A 340 -22.18 -4.55 -2.32
CA THR A 340 -21.24 -4.07 -1.31
C THR A 340 -21.78 -2.81 -0.63
N LYS A 341 -22.27 -1.84 -1.42
CA LYS A 341 -22.89 -0.62 -0.90
C LYS A 341 -24.11 -0.94 -0.04
N ASN A 342 -24.94 -1.91 -0.43
CA ASN A 342 -26.12 -2.29 0.32
C ASN A 342 -25.77 -2.97 1.65
N PHE A 343 -24.74 -3.82 1.67
CA PHE A 343 -24.31 -4.54 2.87
C PHE A 343 -23.72 -3.58 3.91
N TYR A 344 -22.73 -2.79 3.51
CA TYR A 344 -22.06 -1.89 4.43
C TYR A 344 -22.80 -0.57 4.66
N LYS A 345 -23.76 -0.23 3.80
CA LYS A 345 -24.47 1.07 3.79
C LYS A 345 -23.55 2.29 3.64
N ILE A 346 -22.27 2.08 3.35
CA ILE A 346 -21.25 3.10 3.12
C ILE A 346 -20.49 2.79 1.82
N PRO A 347 -20.00 3.82 1.10
CA PRO A 347 -19.16 3.61 -0.06
C PRO A 347 -17.77 3.15 0.36
N LEU A 348 -17.31 2.00 -0.14
CA LEU A 348 -15.92 1.57 0.00
C LEU A 348 -15.08 2.15 -1.15
N TYR A 349 -14.21 3.10 -0.84
CA TYR A 349 -13.32 3.68 -1.82
C TYR A 349 -12.39 2.62 -2.39
N GLY A 350 -12.18 2.65 -3.71
CA GLY A 350 -11.41 1.63 -4.43
C GLY A 350 -11.87 0.20 -4.13
N MET A 351 -13.17 0.00 -3.88
CA MET A 351 -13.74 -1.31 -3.56
C MET A 351 -13.20 -1.92 -2.27
N GLY A 352 -12.65 -1.13 -1.34
CA GLY A 352 -12.07 -1.68 -0.12
C GLY A 352 -10.71 -2.35 -0.30
N TYR A 353 -10.11 -2.23 -1.49
CA TYR A 353 -8.78 -2.78 -1.74
C TYR A 353 -7.78 -2.23 -0.73
N SER A 354 -6.81 -3.07 -0.35
CA SER A 354 -5.78 -2.79 0.65
C SER A 354 -6.20 -2.74 2.12
N TYR A 355 -7.49 -2.66 2.48
CA TYR A 355 -7.88 -2.52 3.90
C TYR A 355 -9.10 -3.34 4.32
N ALA A 356 -10.02 -3.69 3.41
CA ALA A 356 -11.16 -4.54 3.76
C ALA A 356 -10.71 -5.93 4.20
N LEU A 357 -11.38 -6.50 5.22
CA LEU A 357 -11.11 -7.82 5.80
C LEU A 357 -9.72 -8.06 6.43
N THR A 358 -8.88 -7.04 6.46
CA THR A 358 -7.49 -7.18 6.91
C THR A 358 -7.36 -7.40 8.42
N LEU A 359 -8.42 -7.13 9.17
CA LEU A 359 -8.54 -7.39 10.60
C LEU A 359 -9.50 -8.55 10.92
N SER A 360 -9.80 -9.41 9.95
CA SER A 360 -10.66 -10.59 10.14
C SER A 360 -10.22 -11.51 11.29
N LYS A 361 -8.92 -11.66 11.52
CA LYS A 361 -8.37 -12.41 12.67
C LYS A 361 -8.63 -11.75 14.03
N TYR A 362 -9.06 -10.50 14.05
CA TYR A 362 -9.32 -9.68 15.23
C TYR A 362 -10.82 -9.38 15.44
N GLN A 363 -11.71 -10.20 14.89
CA GLN A 363 -13.17 -10.06 15.08
C GLN A 363 -13.59 -10.00 16.56
N ASN A 364 -12.84 -10.65 17.46
CA ASN A 364 -13.07 -10.57 18.89
C ASN A 364 -12.92 -9.14 19.44
N LEU A 365 -12.02 -8.32 18.88
CA LEU A 365 -11.84 -6.92 19.26
C LEU A 365 -13.03 -6.09 18.81
N TYR A 366 -13.47 -6.28 17.57
CA TYR A 366 -14.66 -5.61 17.03
C TYR A 366 -15.91 -5.87 17.89
N LYS A 367 -16.17 -7.15 18.24
CA LYS A 367 -17.30 -7.54 19.11
C LYS A 367 -17.18 -6.90 20.50
N ARG A 368 -15.99 -6.96 21.12
CA ARG A 368 -15.74 -6.32 22.41
C ARG A 368 -16.05 -4.83 22.35
N ASP A 369 -15.57 -4.13 21.33
CA ASP A 369 -15.63 -2.68 21.26
C ASP A 369 -17.03 -2.17 20.94
N ILE A 370 -17.76 -2.83 20.02
CA ILE A 370 -19.15 -2.42 19.70
C ILE A 370 -20.12 -2.67 20.87
N GLU A 371 -19.89 -3.71 21.67
CA GLU A 371 -20.74 -4.05 22.82
C GLU A 371 -20.40 -3.20 24.06
N LYS A 372 -19.12 -2.86 24.26
CA LYS A 372 -18.64 -2.25 25.51
C LYS A 372 -18.33 -0.77 25.42
N LEU A 373 -18.14 -0.19 24.23
CA LEU A 373 -17.69 1.19 24.08
C LEU A 373 -18.76 2.05 23.40
N ASN A 374 -19.62 2.65 24.22
CA ASN A 374 -20.44 3.79 23.80
C ASN A 374 -19.80 5.11 24.28
N GLU A 375 -20.33 6.24 23.82
CA GLU A 375 -19.76 7.56 24.12
C GLU A 375 -19.67 7.86 25.63
N SER A 376 -20.67 7.43 26.42
CA SER A 376 -20.69 7.64 27.87
C SER A 376 -19.57 6.87 28.57
N ILE A 377 -19.38 5.60 28.20
CA ILE A 377 -18.31 4.76 28.73
C ILE A 377 -16.95 5.30 28.30
N VAL A 378 -16.78 5.67 27.04
CA VAL A 378 -15.52 6.25 26.54
C VAL A 378 -15.18 7.54 27.30
N LYS A 379 -16.13 8.45 27.49
CA LYS A 379 -15.92 9.68 28.28
C LYS A 379 -15.56 9.37 29.74
N LYS A 380 -16.23 8.38 30.35
CA LYS A 380 -15.90 7.92 31.71
C LYS A 380 -14.46 7.43 31.78
N ASN A 381 -14.04 6.55 30.87
CA ASN A 381 -12.70 5.97 30.85
C ASN A 381 -11.61 7.02 30.56
N ILE A 382 -11.89 7.99 29.68
CA ILE A 382 -11.02 9.15 29.45
C ILE A 382 -10.82 9.94 30.75
N LYS A 383 -11.91 10.26 31.47
CA LYS A 383 -11.86 11.01 32.73
C LYS A 383 -11.04 10.29 33.81
N TYR A 384 -11.16 8.95 33.88
CA TYR A 384 -10.40 8.12 34.82
C TYR A 384 -8.99 7.76 34.34
N LYS A 385 -8.54 8.31 33.19
CA LYS A 385 -7.19 8.04 32.66
C LYS A 385 -6.93 6.54 32.42
N GLU A 386 -7.95 5.81 31.99
CA GLU A 386 -7.81 4.37 31.71
C GLU A 386 -6.96 4.07 30.46
N TYR A 387 -6.67 5.09 29.64
CA TYR A 387 -5.81 4.95 28.46
C TYR A 387 -4.51 5.71 28.67
N SER A 388 -3.43 5.16 28.14
CA SER A 388 -2.11 5.81 28.14
C SER A 388 -1.88 6.74 26.94
N LEU A 389 -2.70 6.58 25.90
CA LEU A 389 -2.62 7.32 24.64
C LEU A 389 -4.01 7.35 24.00
N VAL A 390 -4.38 8.51 23.46
CA VAL A 390 -5.61 8.68 22.69
C VAL A 390 -5.26 9.10 21.26
N ILE A 391 -5.76 8.35 20.29
CA ILE A 391 -5.48 8.55 18.87
C ILE A 391 -6.76 8.95 18.17
N PHE A 392 -6.74 10.06 17.44
CA PHE A 392 -7.81 10.45 16.53
C PHE A 392 -7.44 10.02 15.12
N GLY A 393 -8.11 8.98 14.62
CA GLY A 393 -7.78 8.37 13.32
C GLY A 393 -8.12 9.24 12.11
N SER A 394 -9.02 10.21 12.26
CA SER A 394 -9.32 11.24 11.26
C SER A 394 -9.82 12.51 11.97
N ILE A 395 -8.90 13.42 12.31
CA ILE A 395 -9.23 14.54 13.20
C ILE A 395 -10.19 15.55 12.57
N LEU A 396 -10.13 15.77 11.26
CA LEU A 396 -11.04 16.71 10.59
C LEU A 396 -12.46 16.14 10.41
N ARG A 397 -12.63 14.81 10.45
CA ARG A 397 -13.94 14.14 10.31
C ARG A 397 -14.55 13.72 11.65
N ARG A 398 -13.72 13.36 12.63
CA ARG A 398 -14.15 12.92 13.97
C ARG A 398 -13.35 13.59 15.08
N ASN A 399 -13.75 14.80 15.47
CA ASN A 399 -13.13 15.56 16.58
C ASN A 399 -14.07 15.83 17.77
N SER A 400 -15.28 15.28 17.81
CA SER A 400 -16.29 15.60 18.84
C SER A 400 -15.80 15.37 20.27
N LEU A 401 -14.89 14.41 20.47
CA LEU A 401 -14.29 14.11 21.78
C LEU A 401 -13.00 14.90 22.07
N LEU A 402 -12.43 15.63 21.11
CA LEU A 402 -11.11 16.27 21.27
C LEU A 402 -11.10 17.29 22.42
N SER A 403 -12.11 18.15 22.50
CA SER A 403 -12.20 19.14 23.58
C SER A 403 -12.27 18.46 24.95
N PHE A 404 -13.02 17.37 25.07
CA PHE A 404 -13.12 16.60 26.31
C PHE A 404 -11.81 15.87 26.64
N VAL A 405 -11.18 15.22 25.66
CA VAL A 405 -9.88 14.54 25.83
C VAL A 405 -8.81 15.53 26.30
N SER A 406 -8.76 16.73 25.71
CA SER A 406 -7.77 17.76 26.07
C SER A 406 -7.88 18.32 27.49
N GLN A 407 -8.99 18.06 28.21
CA GLN A 407 -9.11 18.43 29.62
C GLN A 407 -8.32 17.49 30.55
N TYR A 408 -8.05 16.26 30.09
CA TYR A 408 -7.40 15.23 30.89
C TYR A 408 -6.05 14.82 30.32
N TYR A 409 -5.87 14.82 28.99
CA TYR A 409 -4.66 14.38 28.31
C TYR A 409 -3.83 15.56 27.81
N SER A 410 -2.52 15.47 28.04
CA SER A 410 -1.52 16.40 27.53
C SER A 410 -1.22 16.16 26.06
N ARG A 411 -0.58 17.14 25.41
CA ARG A 411 -0.24 17.10 23.97
C ARG A 411 0.55 15.86 23.55
N SER A 412 1.45 15.35 24.40
CA SER A 412 2.24 14.15 24.13
C SER A 412 1.46 12.84 24.28
N GLU A 413 0.28 12.87 24.92
CA GLU A 413 -0.60 11.72 25.10
C GLU A 413 -1.75 11.70 24.07
N ILE A 414 -1.70 12.59 23.06
CA ILE A 414 -2.71 12.71 22.01
C ILE A 414 -2.03 12.67 20.64
N ILE A 415 -2.47 11.74 19.80
CA ILE A 415 -2.09 11.67 18.38
C ILE A 415 -3.28 12.13 17.54
N LEU A 416 -3.01 13.00 16.57
CA LEU A 416 -4.01 13.54 15.64
C LEU A 416 -3.60 13.17 14.22
N ILE A 417 -4.41 12.36 13.54
CA ILE A 417 -4.16 11.94 12.16
C ILE A 417 -5.06 12.75 11.22
N ASP A 418 -4.45 13.48 10.31
CA ASP A 418 -5.11 14.25 9.26
C ASP A 418 -4.76 13.67 7.90
N GLY A 419 -5.71 12.90 7.38
CA GLY A 419 -5.66 12.30 6.06
C GLY A 419 -6.45 13.07 5.01
N GLU A 420 -6.64 14.38 5.15
CA GLU A 420 -7.23 15.17 4.07
C GLU A 420 -6.24 15.40 2.93
N ASP A 421 -6.79 15.66 1.74
CA ASP A 421 -6.00 16.14 0.60
C ASP A 421 -5.51 17.58 0.85
N GLU A 422 -4.91 18.21 -0.16
CA GLU A 422 -4.46 19.61 -0.08
C GLU A 422 -5.61 20.56 0.29
N GLY A 423 -5.30 21.60 1.08
CA GLY A 423 -6.23 22.68 1.34
C GLY A 423 -6.00 23.36 2.68
N ARG A 424 -6.49 24.58 2.82
CA ARG A 424 -6.40 25.37 4.06
C ARG A 424 -7.50 24.95 5.04
N ASN A 425 -7.14 24.68 6.30
CA ASN A 425 -8.12 24.49 7.36
C ASN A 425 -7.67 25.16 8.67
N LYS A 426 -8.41 26.20 9.07
CA LYS A 426 -8.15 27.02 10.26
C LYS A 426 -8.12 26.22 11.56
N GLN A 427 -8.77 25.06 11.61
CA GLN A 427 -8.80 24.21 12.80
C GLN A 427 -7.45 23.52 13.05
N ARG A 428 -6.62 23.30 12.01
CA ARG A 428 -5.32 22.63 12.15
C ARG A 428 -4.40 23.32 13.15
N ARG A 429 -4.37 24.66 13.12
CA ARG A 429 -3.61 25.47 14.08
C ARG A 429 -4.00 25.16 15.52
N LYS A 430 -5.30 25.19 15.82
CA LYS A 430 -5.84 24.87 17.14
C LYS A 430 -5.57 23.42 17.54
N TYR A 431 -5.72 22.48 16.61
CA TYR A 431 -5.56 21.05 16.89
C TYR A 431 -4.10 20.68 17.15
N ALA A 432 -3.15 21.23 16.41
CA ALA A 432 -1.73 20.96 16.62
C ALA A 432 -1.19 21.47 17.98
N GLN A 433 -1.89 22.41 18.62
CA GLN A 433 -1.62 22.82 20.00
C GLN A 433 -2.11 21.79 21.04
N LEU A 434 -3.09 20.97 20.69
CA LEU A 434 -3.73 20.01 21.60
C LEU A 434 -3.14 18.59 21.50
N GLY A 435 -2.49 18.24 20.40
CA GLY A 435 -1.90 16.92 20.20
C GLY A 435 -0.74 16.93 19.20
N THR A 436 -0.02 15.82 19.12
CA THR A 436 1.00 15.62 18.08
C THR A 436 0.31 15.39 16.73
N TYR A 437 0.56 16.27 15.77
CA TYR A 437 -0.22 16.37 14.54
C TYR A 437 0.49 15.74 13.35
N PHE A 438 -0.11 14.68 12.79
CA PHE A 438 0.38 14.00 11.60
C PHE A 438 -0.49 14.36 10.40
N LEU A 439 0.10 14.94 9.35
CA LEU A 439 -0.60 15.47 8.18
C LEU A 439 -0.06 14.84 6.90
N ARG A 440 -0.96 14.37 6.02
CA ARG A 440 -0.58 13.68 4.77
C ARG A 440 -0.05 14.65 3.70
N GLU A 441 -0.77 15.74 3.48
CA GLU A 441 -0.46 16.75 2.46
C GLU A 441 0.00 18.03 3.13
N ILE A 442 1.31 18.28 3.11
CA ILE A 442 1.92 19.38 3.84
C ILE A 442 2.53 20.35 2.84
N SER A 443 1.87 21.49 2.64
CA SER A 443 2.35 22.48 1.69
C SER A 443 3.63 23.17 2.14
N ASN A 444 4.43 23.64 1.19
CA ASN A 444 5.59 24.49 1.48
C ASN A 444 5.17 25.84 2.09
N ASP A 445 3.96 26.33 1.81
CA ASP A 445 3.40 27.56 2.39
C ASP A 445 2.45 27.25 3.55
N CYS A 446 2.79 27.68 4.77
CA CYS A 446 1.98 27.46 5.97
C CYS A 446 0.59 28.10 5.88
N ASN A 447 0.41 29.18 5.12
CA ASN A 447 -0.90 29.81 4.92
C ASN A 447 -1.87 28.94 4.12
N LYS A 448 -1.33 27.98 3.34
CA LYS A 448 -2.13 26.97 2.64
C LYS A 448 -2.48 25.78 3.53
N ILE A 449 -1.89 25.68 4.71
CA ILE A 449 -2.19 24.63 5.70
C ILE A 449 -3.25 25.12 6.68
N THR A 450 -3.06 26.30 7.31
CA THR A 450 -3.88 26.82 8.42
C THR A 450 -4.72 28.03 8.06
#